data_AF-A0A833VML7-F1
#
_entry.id   AF-A0A833VML7-F1
#
_cell.length_a   1.000
_cell.length_b   1.000
_cell.length_c   1.000
_cell.angle_alpha   90.00
_cell.angle_beta   90.00
_cell.angle_gamma   90.00
#
_symmetry.space_group_name_H-M   'P 1'
#
loop_
_entity.id
_entity.type
_entity.pdbx_description
1 polymer ?
#
loop_
_entity_poly.entity_id
_entity_poly.type
_entity_poly.pdbx_seq_one_letter_code
_entity_poly.pdbx_strand_id
1 'polypeptide(L)'
;MSDSFIGLVMHYIAMLKPYTKFLSQGTTWVQVDKGSADVRASVKTPSGFVAVGSVVANASCWSMLKGGLTVNVSGPGDLYFEIWVDNVSFQPFTQEEWKGHHNESADQKNKKPVTVTAADKDGKPIAGAKVTVNPTQSGFPFGMAINAAILKNTDYQKWFASRFTVTTFENEMKWYGTEYTQGHEDFSVADAMLEFAKKNNVHVRGHNVFWDDQKLVSC
;
A
#
# COMPACT_ATOMS: atom_id res chain seq x y z
N MET A 1 -12.54 31.40 19.07
CA MET A 1 -12.08 31.22 20.47
C MET A 1 -11.12 30.05 20.45
N SER A 2 -10.00 30.18 21.17
CA SER A 2 -8.77 29.40 21.04
C SER A 2 -8.97 27.88 21.14
N ASP A 3 -8.68 27.16 20.06
CA ASP A 3 -8.35 25.74 20.13
C ASP A 3 -7.01 25.62 20.86
N SER A 4 -7.12 25.38 22.17
CA SER A 4 -5.98 25.05 23.00
C SER A 4 -5.59 23.61 22.67
N PHE A 5 -4.57 23.46 21.82
CA PHE A 5 -3.87 22.19 21.65
C PHE A 5 -3.35 21.76 23.03
N ILE A 6 -4.01 20.78 23.66
CA ILE A 6 -3.46 20.06 24.81
C ILE A 6 -2.61 18.93 24.24
N GLY A 7 -1.53 19.28 23.56
CA GLY A 7 -0.57 18.32 23.00
C GLY A 7 0.67 18.24 23.87
N LEU A 8 1.15 17.03 24.15
CA LEU A 8 2.49 16.84 24.70
C LEU A 8 3.49 17.03 23.56
N VAL A 9 4.38 18.03 23.68
CA VAL A 9 5.51 18.19 22.76
C VAL A 9 6.65 17.33 23.29
N MET A 10 6.82 16.14 22.72
CA MET A 10 8.08 15.43 22.88
C MET A 10 9.10 16.11 21.97
N HIS A 11 10.03 16.87 22.55
CA HIS A 11 11.17 17.42 21.82
C HIS A 11 12.12 16.30 21.42
N TYR A 12 11.77 15.62 20.33
CA TYR A 12 12.70 14.78 19.60
C TYR A 12 13.32 15.62 18.49
N ILE A 13 14.47 16.25 18.77
CA ILE A 13 15.20 17.04 17.77
C ILE A 13 15.89 16.07 16.82
N ALA A 14 15.20 15.69 15.75
CA ALA A 14 15.84 15.03 14.61
C ALA A 14 16.40 16.11 13.68
N MET A 15 17.67 16.01 13.31
CA MET A 15 18.21 16.77 12.18
C MET A 15 17.61 16.21 10.89
N LEU A 16 16.57 16.87 10.38
CA LEU A 16 15.98 16.55 9.09
C LEU A 16 16.98 16.86 8.00
N LYS A 17 17.13 15.94 7.05
CA LYS A 17 17.91 16.12 5.83
C LYS A 17 16.97 16.04 4.62
N PRO A 18 17.21 16.84 3.56
CA PRO A 18 16.39 16.79 2.37
C PRO A 18 16.39 15.38 1.77
N TYR A 19 15.23 14.91 1.32
CA TYR A 19 15.03 13.62 0.67
C TYR A 19 15.35 12.39 1.54
N THR A 20 15.56 12.60 2.84
CA THR A 20 15.67 11.50 3.79
C THR A 20 14.27 10.99 4.12
N LYS A 21 14.09 9.68 3.99
CA LYS A 21 12.84 9.04 4.39
C LYS A 21 12.97 8.73 5.88
N PHE A 22 11.99 9.20 6.63
CA PHE A 22 11.85 8.81 8.01
C PHE A 22 10.63 7.92 8.10
N LEU A 23 10.81 6.72 8.63
CA LEU A 23 9.70 5.95 9.16
C LEU A 23 9.80 6.12 10.67
N SER A 24 8.66 6.18 11.34
CA SER A 24 8.61 5.75 12.73
C SER A 24 8.84 4.22 12.72
N GLN A 25 10.06 3.77 12.41
CA GLN A 25 10.49 2.41 12.74
C GLN A 25 10.69 2.40 14.25
N GLY A 26 9.57 2.22 14.93
CA GLY A 26 9.40 2.62 16.30
C GLY A 26 7.92 2.74 16.56
N THR A 27 7.33 1.71 17.14
CA THR A 27 5.91 1.64 17.44
C THR A 27 5.57 2.70 18.47
N THR A 28 4.90 3.77 18.05
CA THR A 28 4.31 4.68 19.01
C THR A 28 3.04 4.04 19.53
N TRP A 29 3.03 3.62 20.79
CA TRP A 29 1.82 3.08 21.41
C TRP A 29 1.04 4.21 22.05
N VAL A 30 -0.26 4.24 21.77
CA VAL A 30 -1.18 5.27 22.23
C VAL A 30 -2.40 4.67 22.91
N GLN A 31 -2.82 5.32 23.99
CA GLN A 31 -4.02 4.98 24.73
C GLN A 31 -4.69 6.29 25.17
N VAL A 32 -6.02 6.31 25.21
CA VAL A 32 -6.79 7.44 25.73
C VAL A 32 -7.49 7.05 27.02
N ASP A 33 -7.80 8.02 27.88
CA ASP A 33 -8.39 7.72 29.20
C ASP A 33 -9.86 7.30 29.10
N LYS A 34 -10.61 7.84 28.13
CA LYS A 34 -12.05 7.61 27.97
C LYS A 34 -12.44 7.57 26.48
N GLY A 35 -13.38 6.67 26.15
CA GLY A 35 -13.95 6.57 24.81
C GLY A 35 -12.92 6.18 23.74
N SER A 36 -13.03 6.81 22.58
CA SER A 36 -12.11 6.62 21.45
C SER A 36 -11.73 7.99 20.89
N ALA A 37 -10.50 8.13 20.39
CA ALA A 37 -10.04 9.37 19.75
C ALA A 37 -9.19 9.07 18.51
N ASP A 38 -9.30 9.92 17.49
CA ASP A 38 -8.33 9.98 16.39
C ASP A 38 -7.06 10.67 16.91
N VAL A 39 -5.95 9.94 16.93
CA VAL A 39 -4.66 10.43 17.39
C VAL A 39 -3.76 10.63 16.18
N ARG A 40 -3.25 11.84 16.03
CA ARG A 40 -2.36 12.20 14.92
C ARG A 40 -0.95 12.51 15.40
N ALA A 41 0.02 12.06 14.62
CA ALA A 41 1.42 12.41 14.77
C ALA A 41 1.82 13.36 13.63
N SER A 42 2.46 14.47 13.97
CA SER A 42 2.97 15.44 12.99
C SER A 42 4.38 15.89 13.33
N VAL A 43 5.20 16.19 12.33
CA VAL A 43 6.51 16.82 12.52
C VAL A 43 6.44 18.26 12.08
N LYS A 44 6.78 19.19 12.98
CA LYS A 44 7.01 20.59 12.61
C LYS A 44 8.38 20.71 11.99
N THR A 45 8.41 21.23 10.80
CA THR A 45 9.62 21.54 10.04
C THR A 45 9.72 23.06 9.85
N PRO A 46 10.86 23.59 9.38
CA PRO A 46 10.96 25.01 9.02
C PRO A 46 9.92 25.50 8.00
N SER A 47 9.35 24.61 7.18
CA SER A 47 8.34 24.95 6.15
C SER A 47 6.90 24.67 6.59
N GLY A 48 6.68 24.18 7.82
CA GLY A 48 5.36 23.87 8.36
C GLY A 48 5.24 22.45 8.91
N PHE A 49 4.01 22.06 9.24
CA PHE A 49 3.70 20.74 9.80
C PHE A 49 3.51 19.69 8.70
N VAL A 50 4.11 18.52 8.90
CA VAL A 50 3.98 17.36 8.02
C VAL A 50 3.33 16.23 8.81
N ALA A 51 2.19 15.72 8.33
CA ALA A 51 1.54 14.57 8.93
C ALA A 51 2.41 13.31 8.76
N VAL A 52 2.55 12.53 9.83
CA VAL A 52 3.35 11.30 9.85
C VAL A 52 2.45 10.07 9.78
N GLY A 53 1.37 10.08 10.55
CA GLY A 53 0.40 8.98 10.63
C GLY A 53 -0.71 9.28 11.64
N SER A 54 -1.76 8.47 11.61
CA SER A 54 -2.87 8.55 12.55
C SER A 54 -3.34 7.16 12.97
N VAL A 55 -4.00 7.08 14.12
CA VAL A 55 -4.64 5.85 14.60
C VAL A 55 -5.83 6.21 15.47
N VAL A 56 -6.89 5.38 15.44
CA VAL A 56 -7.97 5.48 16.41
C VAL A 56 -7.53 4.76 17.69
N ALA A 57 -7.28 5.51 18.75
CA ALA A 57 -6.96 4.99 20.07
C ALA A 57 -8.24 4.80 20.89
N ASN A 58 -8.25 3.80 21.78
CA ASN A 58 -9.40 3.48 22.62
C ASN A 58 -9.01 3.49 24.11
N ALA A 59 -9.99 3.78 24.97
CA ALA A 59 -9.87 3.55 26.39
C ALA A 59 -9.60 2.08 26.67
N SER A 60 -8.68 1.79 27.58
CA SER A 60 -8.26 0.45 28.01
C SER A 60 -7.49 -0.42 27.00
N CYS A 61 -7.22 0.05 25.77
CA CYS A 61 -6.41 -0.69 24.79
C CYS A 61 -5.27 0.16 24.20
N TRP A 62 -4.05 -0.38 24.21
CA TRP A 62 -2.92 0.19 23.47
C TRP A 62 -3.11 0.01 21.97
N SER A 63 -3.10 1.12 21.24
CA SER A 63 -3.19 1.15 19.77
C SER A 63 -1.86 1.61 19.20
N MET A 64 -1.44 1.02 18.08
CA MET A 64 -0.13 1.28 17.50
C MET A 64 -0.24 2.32 16.38
N LEU A 65 0.34 3.51 16.59
CA LEU A 65 0.52 4.52 15.56
C LEU A 65 1.80 4.21 14.78
N LYS A 66 1.64 3.94 13.48
CA LYS A 66 2.76 3.79 12.53
C LYS A 66 2.61 4.80 11.41
N GLY A 67 3.71 5.44 11.06
CA GLY A 67 3.72 6.46 10.03
C GLY A 67 5.10 6.65 9.43
N GLY A 68 5.14 7.45 8.37
CA GLY A 68 6.38 7.84 7.73
C GLY A 68 6.23 9.21 7.11
N LEU A 69 7.34 9.91 6.99
CA LEU A 69 7.39 11.21 6.33
C LEU A 69 8.61 11.27 5.41
N THR A 70 8.47 12.06 4.35
CA THR A 70 9.58 12.48 3.50
C THR A 70 9.59 13.99 3.54
N VAL A 71 10.73 14.58 3.90
CA VAL A 71 10.89 16.04 3.99
C VAL A 71 11.90 16.51 2.96
N ASN A 72 11.65 17.68 2.37
CA ASN A 72 12.53 18.34 1.41
C ASN A 72 13.38 19.45 2.04
N VAL A 73 13.23 19.68 3.36
CA VAL A 73 13.93 20.73 4.10
C VAL A 73 14.99 20.13 5.03
N SER A 74 16.07 20.90 5.24
CA SER A 74 17.08 20.62 6.26
C SER A 74 16.82 21.46 7.50
N GLY A 75 16.89 20.87 8.69
CA GLY A 75 16.74 21.61 9.94
C GLY A 75 16.22 20.75 11.09
N PRO A 76 16.10 21.32 12.30
CA PRO A 76 15.46 20.62 13.40
C PRO A 76 13.99 20.33 13.05
N GLY A 77 13.58 19.08 13.24
CA GLY A 77 12.18 18.67 13.21
C GLY A 77 11.71 18.35 14.62
N ASP A 78 10.59 18.92 15.04
CA ASP A 78 9.96 18.62 16.34
C ASP A 78 8.74 17.72 16.11
N LEU A 79 8.66 16.61 16.84
CA LEU A 79 7.57 15.64 16.73
C LEU A 79 6.44 15.96 17.72
N TYR A 80 5.23 16.10 17.21
CA TYR A 80 4.03 16.46 17.95
C TYR A 80 3.05 15.30 17.99
N PHE A 81 2.51 15.05 19.18
CA PHE A 81 1.37 14.18 19.41
C PHE A 81 0.28 14.96 20.15
N GLU A 82 -0.98 14.67 19.82
CA GLU A 82 -2.14 15.32 20.44
C GLU A 82 -2.50 14.71 21.81
N ILE A 83 -1.77 13.69 22.28
CA ILE A 83 -2.03 12.97 23.55
C ILE A 83 -0.72 12.51 24.23
N TRP A 84 -0.85 11.84 25.39
CA TRP A 84 0.25 11.14 26.06
C TRP A 84 0.71 9.94 25.24
N VAL A 85 2.02 9.81 25.14
CA VAL A 85 2.67 8.81 24.29
C VAL A 85 3.86 8.22 25.03
N ASP A 86 4.04 6.91 24.91
CA ASP A 86 5.20 6.21 25.44
C ASP A 86 5.99 5.51 24.31
N ASN A 87 7.29 5.32 24.55
CA ASN A 87 8.22 4.55 23.72
C ASN A 87 8.29 5.00 22.24
N VAL A 88 8.48 6.29 22.00
CA VAL A 88 8.65 6.86 20.66
C VAL A 88 10.05 6.54 20.12
N SER A 89 10.15 5.93 18.94
CA SER A 89 11.42 5.77 18.23
C SER A 89 11.32 6.30 16.80
N PHE A 90 12.33 7.05 16.40
CA PHE A 90 12.45 7.65 15.08
C PHE A 90 13.79 7.23 14.50
N GLN A 91 13.77 6.47 13.40
CA GLN A 91 15.00 6.01 12.76
C GLN A 91 15.09 6.65 11.37
N PRO A 92 16.10 7.48 11.11
CA PRO A 92 16.37 7.94 9.75
C PRO A 92 16.87 6.75 8.92
N PHE A 93 16.51 6.74 7.64
CA PHE A 93 17.21 5.92 6.66
C PHE A 93 17.33 6.69 5.34
N THR A 94 18.44 6.46 4.67
CA THR A 94 18.74 6.97 3.34
C THR A 94 17.86 6.28 2.29
N GLN A 95 17.78 6.90 1.11
CA GLN A 95 17.07 6.27 0.00
C GLN A 95 17.75 4.96 -0.43
N GLU A 96 19.07 4.88 -0.29
CA GLU A 96 19.89 3.70 -0.53
C GLU A 96 19.54 2.56 0.43
N GLU A 97 19.47 2.83 1.75
CA GLU A 97 19.05 1.84 2.74
C GLU A 97 17.63 1.35 2.48
N TRP A 98 16.69 2.25 2.16
CA TRP A 98 15.32 1.86 1.79
C TRP A 98 15.29 0.93 0.57
N LYS A 99 16.03 1.28 -0.49
CA LYS A 99 16.15 0.45 -1.70
C LYS A 99 16.79 -0.89 -1.37
N GLY A 100 17.82 -0.90 -0.52
CA GLY A 100 18.49 -2.11 -0.04
C GLY A 100 17.52 -3.05 0.66
N HIS A 101 16.80 -2.57 1.68
CA HIS A 101 15.79 -3.34 2.40
C HIS A 101 14.64 -3.82 1.51
N HIS A 102 14.20 -2.99 0.56
CA HIS A 102 13.18 -3.37 -0.41
C HIS A 102 13.65 -4.52 -1.31
N ASN A 103 14.88 -4.43 -1.82
CA ASN A 103 15.48 -5.48 -2.64
C ASN A 103 15.69 -6.77 -1.84
N GLU A 104 16.20 -6.71 -0.61
CA GLU A 104 16.32 -7.89 0.25
C GLU A 104 14.96 -8.55 0.51
N SER A 105 13.94 -7.76 0.83
CA SER A 105 12.58 -8.27 1.04
C SER A 105 12.02 -8.93 -0.22
N ALA A 106 12.27 -8.32 -1.39
CA ALA A 106 11.87 -8.88 -2.68
C ALA A 106 12.63 -10.17 -2.99
N ASP A 107 13.93 -10.23 -2.68
CA ASP A 107 14.77 -11.40 -2.91
C ASP A 107 14.34 -12.57 -2.02
N GLN A 108 14.07 -12.32 -0.74
CA GLN A 108 13.60 -13.33 0.20
C GLN A 108 12.21 -13.88 -0.16
N LYS A 109 11.29 -13.02 -0.62
CA LYS A 109 9.91 -13.42 -0.90
C LYS A 109 9.70 -13.96 -2.31
N ASN A 110 10.40 -13.40 -3.29
CA ASN A 110 10.10 -13.61 -4.71
C ASN A 110 11.22 -14.35 -5.46
N LYS A 111 12.40 -14.57 -4.87
CA LYS A 111 13.47 -15.38 -5.48
C LYS A 111 13.66 -16.69 -4.72
N LYS A 112 14.06 -17.72 -5.45
CA LYS A 112 14.48 -19.01 -4.89
C LYS A 112 15.78 -19.44 -5.56
N PRO A 113 16.70 -20.10 -4.83
CA PRO A 113 17.87 -20.69 -5.46
C PRO A 113 17.42 -21.80 -6.42
N VAL A 114 17.92 -21.76 -7.65
CA VAL A 114 17.65 -22.78 -8.68
C VAL A 114 19.00 -23.27 -9.20
N THR A 115 19.16 -24.59 -9.26
CA THR A 115 20.33 -25.24 -9.86
C THR A 115 19.93 -25.77 -11.24
N VAL A 116 20.68 -25.39 -12.27
CA VAL A 116 20.51 -25.91 -13.63
C VAL A 116 21.70 -26.79 -13.97
N THR A 117 21.44 -28.04 -14.34
CA THR A 117 22.46 -29.01 -14.76
C THR A 117 22.19 -29.41 -16.21
N ALA A 118 23.15 -29.12 -17.09
CA ALA A 118 23.15 -29.67 -18.44
C ALA A 118 23.76 -31.08 -18.40
N ALA A 119 23.03 -32.07 -18.93
CA ALA A 119 23.47 -33.46 -18.97
C ALA A 119 23.32 -34.03 -20.39
N ASP A 120 24.18 -34.99 -20.74
CA ASP A 120 24.06 -35.74 -21.99
C ASP A 120 22.97 -36.82 -21.92
N LYS A 121 22.82 -37.60 -23.00
CA LYS A 121 21.83 -38.69 -23.10
C LYS A 121 22.01 -39.78 -22.03
N ASP A 122 23.20 -39.89 -21.43
CA ASP A 122 23.55 -40.88 -20.42
C ASP A 122 23.49 -40.28 -19.01
N GLY A 123 23.01 -39.03 -18.88
CA GLY A 123 22.87 -38.33 -17.59
C GLY A 123 24.18 -37.71 -17.08
N LYS A 124 25.26 -37.70 -17.87
CA LYS A 124 26.55 -37.17 -17.45
C LYS A 124 26.60 -35.65 -17.62
N PRO A 125 27.09 -34.88 -16.63
CA PRO A 125 27.17 -33.44 -16.72
C PRO A 125 28.04 -32.96 -17.90
N ILE A 126 27.52 -31.99 -18.66
CA ILE A 126 28.24 -31.35 -19.77
C ILE A 126 29.02 -30.16 -19.23
N ALA A 127 30.34 -30.27 -19.19
CA ALA A 127 31.22 -29.17 -18.77
C ALA A 127 31.20 -28.01 -19.79
N GLY A 128 31.15 -26.77 -19.29
CA GLY A 128 31.19 -25.56 -20.14
C GLY A 128 29.91 -25.29 -20.93
N ALA A 129 28.80 -25.96 -20.62
CA ALA A 129 27.52 -25.70 -21.25
C ALA A 129 27.08 -24.23 -21.04
N LYS A 130 26.69 -23.56 -22.13
CA LYS A 130 26.10 -22.22 -22.07
C LYS A 130 24.60 -22.34 -21.83
N VAL A 131 24.13 -21.81 -20.71
CA VAL A 131 22.70 -21.78 -20.35
C VAL A 131 22.20 -20.35 -20.45
N THR A 132 21.06 -20.15 -21.11
CA THR A 132 20.34 -18.88 -21.13
C THR A 132 18.97 -19.08 -20.49
N VAL A 133 18.65 -18.24 -19.50
CA VAL A 133 17.35 -18.26 -18.81
C VAL A 133 16.61 -16.99 -19.18
N ASN A 134 15.47 -17.14 -19.84
CA ASN A 134 14.59 -16.03 -20.19
C ASN A 134 13.33 -16.10 -19.32
N PRO A 135 13.04 -15.08 -18.48
CA PRO A 135 11.78 -15.01 -17.75
C PRO A 135 10.61 -14.94 -18.74
N THR A 136 9.64 -15.85 -18.61
CA THR A 136 8.46 -15.88 -19.48
C THR A 136 7.26 -15.17 -18.86
N GLN A 137 7.11 -15.25 -17.53
CA GLN A 137 6.01 -14.65 -16.78
C GLN A 137 6.47 -14.27 -15.36
N SER A 138 5.75 -13.32 -14.75
CA SER A 138 5.94 -13.00 -13.33
C SER A 138 5.43 -14.14 -12.44
N GLY A 139 6.20 -14.49 -11.40
CA GLY A 139 5.78 -15.45 -10.39
C GLY A 139 4.76 -14.91 -9.38
N PHE A 140 4.40 -13.62 -9.45
CA PHE A 140 3.40 -12.98 -8.60
C PHE A 140 2.34 -12.25 -9.44
N PRO A 141 1.09 -12.16 -8.94
CA PRO A 141 0.02 -11.37 -9.56
C PRO A 141 0.45 -9.96 -9.90
N PHE A 142 0.40 -9.60 -11.19
CA PHE A 142 0.67 -8.25 -11.65
C PHE A 142 -0.49 -7.77 -12.54
N GLY A 143 -1.01 -6.60 -12.22
CA GLY A 143 -2.31 -6.17 -12.70
C GLY A 143 -2.54 -4.67 -12.54
N MET A 144 -3.65 -4.22 -13.13
CA MET A 144 -4.16 -2.86 -12.97
C MET A 144 -5.68 -2.87 -12.78
N ALA A 145 -6.23 -1.76 -12.28
CA ALA A 145 -7.67 -1.56 -12.29
C ALA A 145 -8.17 -1.27 -13.71
N ILE A 146 -9.38 -1.71 -14.03
CA ILE A 146 -10.07 -1.41 -15.29
C ILE A 146 -11.51 -0.95 -15.00
N ASN A 147 -12.12 -0.25 -15.95
CA ASN A 147 -13.52 0.20 -15.86
C ASN A 147 -14.30 -0.23 -17.10
N ALA A 148 -15.60 0.11 -17.12
CA ALA A 148 -16.55 -0.27 -18.17
C ALA A 148 -16.14 0.14 -19.59
N ALA A 149 -15.21 1.08 -19.77
CA ALA A 149 -14.68 1.44 -21.09
C ALA A 149 -14.02 0.24 -21.79
N ILE A 150 -13.52 -0.75 -21.03
CA ILE A 150 -12.95 -1.99 -21.56
C ILE A 150 -13.95 -2.76 -22.44
N LEU A 151 -15.25 -2.63 -22.20
CA LEU A 151 -16.28 -3.37 -22.95
C LEU A 151 -16.43 -2.89 -24.39
N LYS A 152 -16.08 -1.63 -24.67
CA LYS A 152 -16.31 -0.99 -25.98
C LYS A 152 -15.03 -0.65 -26.72
N ASN A 153 -13.90 -0.53 -26.02
CA ASN A 153 -12.64 -0.11 -26.62
C ASN A 153 -11.73 -1.30 -26.93
N THR A 154 -11.67 -1.70 -28.20
CA THR A 154 -10.86 -2.84 -28.65
C THR A 154 -9.36 -2.64 -28.49
N ASP A 155 -8.87 -1.40 -28.59
CA ASP A 155 -7.44 -1.12 -28.42
C ASP A 155 -7.06 -1.22 -26.95
N TYR A 156 -7.95 -0.77 -26.05
CA TYR A 156 -7.79 -0.99 -24.62
C TYR A 156 -7.79 -2.47 -24.26
N GLN A 157 -8.73 -3.25 -24.82
CA GLN A 157 -8.77 -4.71 -24.62
C GLN A 157 -7.46 -5.38 -25.02
N LYS A 158 -6.95 -5.08 -26.23
CA LYS A 158 -5.69 -5.65 -26.73
C LYS A 158 -4.50 -5.24 -25.87
N TRP A 159 -4.42 -3.95 -25.52
CA TRP A 159 -3.31 -3.43 -24.72
C TRP A 159 -3.28 -4.04 -23.33
N PHE A 160 -4.44 -4.20 -22.70
CA PHE A 160 -4.59 -4.76 -21.36
C PHE A 160 -4.31 -6.27 -21.34
N ALA A 161 -4.97 -7.04 -22.22
CA ALA A 161 -4.86 -8.50 -22.27
C ALA A 161 -3.45 -8.97 -22.62
N SER A 162 -2.65 -8.16 -23.32
CA SER A 162 -1.25 -8.50 -23.63
C SER A 162 -0.27 -8.24 -22.48
N ARG A 163 -0.71 -7.69 -21.35
CA ARG A 163 0.18 -7.18 -20.27
C ARG A 163 -0.12 -7.75 -18.90
N PHE A 164 -1.39 -7.98 -18.58
CA PHE A 164 -1.83 -8.25 -17.22
C PHE A 164 -2.55 -9.59 -17.11
N THR A 165 -2.30 -10.28 -15.99
CA THR A 165 -2.93 -11.57 -15.66
C THR A 165 -3.93 -11.45 -14.52
N VAL A 166 -3.99 -10.28 -13.87
CA VAL A 166 -4.90 -9.96 -12.76
C VAL A 166 -5.44 -8.54 -12.90
N THR A 167 -6.67 -8.30 -12.44
CA THR A 167 -7.30 -6.97 -12.40
C THR A 167 -8.25 -6.80 -11.23
N THR A 168 -8.75 -5.58 -11.07
CA THR A 168 -9.87 -5.19 -10.20
C THR A 168 -10.73 -4.21 -10.98
N PHE A 169 -12.02 -4.15 -10.70
CA PHE A 169 -12.87 -3.14 -11.33
C PHE A 169 -12.83 -1.85 -10.51
N GLU A 170 -12.82 -0.70 -11.19
CA GLU A 170 -12.68 0.59 -10.52
C GLU A 170 -13.90 0.88 -9.65
N ASN A 171 -15.10 0.63 -10.17
CA ASN A 171 -16.35 0.96 -9.50
C ASN A 171 -17.47 -0.06 -9.71
N GLU A 172 -17.37 -0.88 -10.75
CA GLU A 172 -18.47 -1.69 -11.26
C GLU A 172 -18.86 -2.84 -10.31
N MET A 173 -18.03 -3.15 -9.33
CA MET A 173 -18.32 -4.12 -8.25
C MET A 173 -18.58 -3.46 -6.89
N LYS A 174 -18.61 -2.13 -6.82
CA LYS A 174 -18.95 -1.42 -5.59
C LYS A 174 -20.45 -1.35 -5.44
N TRP A 175 -20.92 -1.24 -4.20
CA TRP A 175 -22.35 -1.26 -3.89
C TRP A 175 -23.15 -0.26 -4.73
N TYR A 176 -22.69 0.98 -4.87
CA TYR A 176 -23.38 1.98 -5.71
C TYR A 176 -23.33 1.70 -7.23
N GLY A 177 -22.41 0.84 -7.66
CA GLY A 177 -22.33 0.36 -9.04
C GLY A 177 -23.29 -0.79 -9.32
N THR A 178 -23.63 -1.58 -8.29
CA THR A 178 -24.47 -2.77 -8.43
C THR A 178 -25.86 -2.65 -7.82
N GLU A 179 -26.12 -1.67 -6.95
CA GLU A 179 -27.41 -1.40 -6.32
C GLU A 179 -27.49 0.09 -5.97
N TYR A 180 -27.60 0.94 -6.99
CA TYR A 180 -27.69 2.40 -6.79
C TYR A 180 -28.96 2.81 -6.04
N THR A 181 -30.06 2.07 -6.21
CA THR A 181 -31.31 2.25 -5.48
C THR A 181 -31.61 0.97 -4.70
N GLN A 182 -31.92 1.11 -3.41
CA GLN A 182 -32.17 -0.01 -2.52
C GLN A 182 -33.25 -0.96 -3.10
N GLY A 183 -32.94 -2.25 -3.12
CA GLY A 183 -33.77 -3.31 -3.69
C GLY A 183 -33.69 -3.46 -5.21
N HIS A 184 -32.87 -2.64 -5.90
CA HIS A 184 -32.70 -2.66 -7.34
C HIS A 184 -31.25 -2.97 -7.73
N GLU A 185 -30.93 -4.26 -7.71
CA GLU A 185 -29.61 -4.76 -8.11
C GLU A 185 -29.45 -4.84 -9.65
N ASP A 186 -28.32 -4.38 -10.17
CA ASP A 186 -27.88 -4.53 -11.56
C ASP A 186 -26.39 -4.87 -11.62
N PHE A 187 -26.09 -6.13 -11.93
CA PHE A 187 -24.72 -6.62 -12.12
C PHE A 187 -24.28 -6.68 -13.58
N SER A 188 -25.11 -6.23 -14.53
CA SER A 188 -24.90 -6.47 -15.96
C SER A 188 -23.55 -5.98 -16.49
N VAL A 189 -23.09 -4.81 -16.03
CA VAL A 189 -21.78 -4.26 -16.42
C VAL A 189 -20.64 -5.06 -15.80
N ALA A 190 -20.73 -5.40 -14.51
CA ALA A 190 -19.73 -6.20 -13.81
C ALA A 190 -19.61 -7.60 -14.44
N ASP A 191 -20.73 -8.22 -14.76
CA ASP A 191 -20.79 -9.54 -15.40
C ASP A 191 -20.17 -9.52 -16.79
N ALA A 192 -20.46 -8.49 -17.60
CA ALA A 192 -19.83 -8.34 -18.91
C ALA A 192 -18.31 -8.16 -18.80
N MET A 193 -17.83 -7.43 -17.79
CA MET A 193 -16.40 -7.24 -17.54
C MET A 193 -15.74 -8.52 -17.01
N LEU A 194 -16.44 -9.29 -16.17
CA LEU A 194 -15.99 -10.61 -15.71
C LEU A 194 -15.85 -11.58 -16.87
N GLU A 195 -16.79 -11.60 -17.81
CA GLU A 195 -16.71 -12.43 -19.01
C GLU A 195 -15.55 -12.01 -19.92
N PHE A 196 -15.28 -10.70 -20.06
CA PHE A 196 -14.07 -10.23 -20.74
C PHE A 196 -12.80 -10.74 -20.05
N ALA A 197 -12.70 -10.62 -18.72
CA ALA A 197 -11.53 -11.06 -17.96
C ALA A 197 -11.32 -12.58 -18.11
N LYS A 198 -12.39 -13.36 -17.95
CA LYS A 198 -12.41 -14.82 -18.10
C LYS A 198 -11.97 -15.26 -19.50
N LYS A 199 -12.49 -14.62 -20.55
CA LYS A 199 -12.10 -14.88 -21.95
C LYS A 199 -10.61 -14.66 -22.22
N ASN A 200 -9.99 -13.72 -21.51
CA ASN A 200 -8.57 -13.39 -21.65
C ASN A 200 -7.68 -14.05 -20.59
N ASN A 201 -8.20 -15.01 -19.81
CA ASN A 201 -7.48 -15.69 -18.74
C ASN A 201 -6.90 -14.72 -17.68
N VAL A 202 -7.67 -13.68 -17.34
CA VAL A 202 -7.34 -12.67 -16.35
C VAL A 202 -8.14 -12.92 -15.09
N HIS A 203 -7.47 -13.00 -13.94
CA HIS A 203 -8.12 -13.16 -12.64
C HIS A 203 -8.65 -11.81 -12.13
N VAL A 204 -9.79 -11.80 -11.45
CA VAL A 204 -10.40 -10.58 -10.92
C VAL A 204 -10.36 -10.60 -9.40
N ARG A 205 -9.84 -9.53 -8.79
CA ARG A 205 -9.99 -9.25 -7.36
C ARG A 205 -11.30 -8.49 -7.17
N GLY A 206 -12.22 -9.05 -6.37
CA GLY A 206 -13.45 -8.37 -6.00
C GLY A 206 -13.16 -7.10 -5.19
N HIS A 207 -13.70 -5.98 -5.64
CA HIS A 207 -13.58 -4.68 -4.98
C HIS A 207 -14.93 -3.95 -5.11
N ASN A 208 -15.80 -4.03 -4.12
CA ASN A 208 -15.62 -4.62 -2.78
C ASN A 208 -17.01 -4.95 -2.19
N VAL A 209 -17.04 -5.76 -1.13
CA VAL A 209 -18.32 -6.14 -0.48
C VAL A 209 -18.90 -5.01 0.37
N PHE A 210 -18.06 -4.33 1.17
CA PHE A 210 -18.50 -3.22 2.01
C PHE A 210 -17.46 -2.09 2.03
N TRP A 211 -17.90 -0.86 1.83
CA TRP A 211 -17.11 0.35 1.96
C TRP A 211 -18.04 1.49 2.34
N ASP A 212 -17.78 2.13 3.48
CA ASP A 212 -18.47 3.33 3.92
C ASP A 212 -18.16 4.50 2.97
N ASP A 213 -19.09 4.80 2.07
CA ASP A 213 -19.10 6.02 1.28
C ASP A 213 -20.08 7.01 1.92
N GLN A 214 -19.53 8.01 2.61
CA GLN A 214 -20.29 9.02 3.36
C GLN A 214 -21.31 9.80 2.52
N LYS A 215 -21.20 9.79 1.19
CA LYS A 215 -22.18 10.44 0.30
C LYS A 215 -23.40 9.57 0.01
N LEU A 216 -23.29 8.27 0.23
CA LEU A 216 -24.29 7.26 -0.12
C LEU A 216 -24.86 6.56 1.12
N VAL A 217 -24.16 6.64 2.25
CA VAL A 217 -24.62 6.19 3.57
C VAL A 217 -25.01 7.44 4.38
N SER A 218 -26.16 8.03 4.05
CA SER A 218 -26.81 9.02 4.92
C SER A 218 -27.88 8.32 5.75
N CYS A 219 -27.82 8.50 7.07
CA CYS A 219 -28.83 8.02 8.02
C CYS A 219 -30.25 8.46 7.66
#